data_AF-A0A535FU21-F1
#
_entry.id   AF-A0A535FU21-F1
#
_cell.length_a   1.000
_cell.length_b   1.000
_cell.length_c   1.000
_cell.angle_alpha   90.00
_cell.angle_beta   90.00
_cell.angle_gamma   90.00
#
_symmetry.space_group_name_H-M   'P 1'
#
loop_
_entity.id
_entity.type
_entity.pdbx_description
1 polymer ?
#
loop_
_entity_poly.entity_id
_entity_poly.type
_entity_poly.pdbx_seq_one_letter_code
_entity_poly.pdbx_strand_id
1 'polypeptide(L)'
;MNAEGFMRGGTSDYPGLFMFGMKAGKDDTDSAAWAMPAFLALALPLVTGTKVVISEMLLPLFSSGKDFQETVIFDAPHLYLDRLLKGKRMRVNQLLARLRLLTSIYRVNIDTYAKQGKPEWKHLSAIARDLETDPLYLFSYLRKQQRGGDSLYAREVEIYLHIYKKVLEADMSRVEHCVEGYAKFYRGNYQSHSILKPVDIVAKAIINSPLNIDVDDLLWQIRGELRSWLDRVRNRQAAGRALCWGKDISAVEEPAIEQFVDCFYKEVFLDYCQGERGLLRSRINRFKDGCEACYVHHYQRKSQDDQEQDNQLELVVQ
;
A
#
# COMPACT_ATOMS: atom_id res chain seq x y z
N MET A 1 26.12 -20.57 36.16
CA MET A 1 27.36 -21.36 36.17
C MET A 1 28.49 -20.40 35.83
N ASN A 2 29.49 -20.31 36.71
CA ASN A 2 30.41 -19.18 36.85
C ASN A 2 31.26 -18.91 35.60
N ALA A 3 31.36 -17.63 35.24
CA ALA A 3 32.26 -17.13 34.21
C ALA A 3 33.48 -16.49 34.88
N GLU A 4 34.53 -17.29 35.08
CA GLU A 4 35.87 -16.78 35.37
C GLU A 4 36.87 -17.46 34.46
N GLY A 5 37.73 -16.64 33.84
CA GLY A 5 38.89 -17.07 33.07
C GLY A 5 38.77 -16.76 31.58
N PHE A 6 39.32 -15.62 31.15
CA PHE A 6 40.58 -15.56 30.37
C PHE A 6 40.78 -14.14 29.80
N MET A 7 41.42 -13.25 30.57
CA MET A 7 41.99 -12.01 30.04
C MET A 7 43.52 -12.11 30.17
N ARG A 8 44.15 -12.61 29.11
CA ARG A 8 45.57 -12.36 28.82
C ARG A 8 45.65 -11.75 27.43
N GLY A 9 46.06 -10.47 27.41
CA GLY A 9 46.18 -9.68 26.20
C GLY A 9 47.23 -10.23 25.24
N GLY A 10 46.84 -10.26 23.97
CA GLY A 10 47.72 -10.31 22.81
C GLY A 10 47.21 -9.28 21.81
N THR A 11 48.08 -8.35 21.42
CA THR A 11 47.83 -7.32 20.40
C THR A 11 47.71 -7.96 19.02
N SER A 12 46.52 -8.45 18.72
CA SER A 12 46.02 -8.61 17.37
C SER A 12 44.53 -8.31 17.44
N ASP A 13 44.14 -7.10 17.05
CA ASP A 13 42.73 -6.73 16.84
C ASP A 13 42.21 -7.52 15.62
N TYR A 14 42.05 -8.83 15.78
CA TYR A 14 41.18 -9.59 14.91
C TYR A 14 39.76 -9.06 15.19
N PRO A 15 39.02 -8.59 14.17
CA PRO A 15 37.63 -8.24 14.37
C PRO A 15 36.93 -9.48 14.92
N GLY A 16 36.53 -9.42 16.20
CA GLY A 16 35.94 -10.54 16.90
C GLY A 16 34.70 -11.02 16.18
N LEU A 17 34.64 -12.32 15.89
CA LEU A 17 33.42 -12.96 15.42
C LEU A 17 32.46 -13.08 16.61
N PHE A 18 31.32 -12.40 16.52
CA PHE A 18 30.24 -12.51 17.50
C PHE A 18 29.08 -13.29 16.91
N MET A 19 28.62 -14.32 17.62
CA MET A 19 27.47 -15.12 17.24
C MET A 19 26.44 -15.08 18.37
N PHE A 20 25.18 -14.87 18.02
CA PHE A 20 24.06 -15.03 18.94
C PHE A 20 22.90 -15.68 18.21
N GLY A 21 22.23 -16.62 18.87
CA GLY A 21 21.05 -17.29 18.33
C GLY A 21 19.77 -16.61 18.81
N MET A 22 18.76 -16.58 17.95
CA MET A 22 17.40 -16.22 18.34
C MET A 22 16.57 -17.50 18.39
N LYS A 23 15.96 -17.78 19.53
CA LYS A 23 15.10 -18.96 19.68
C LYS A 23 13.75 -18.66 19.04
N ALA A 24 13.35 -19.47 18.06
CA ALA A 24 11.97 -19.49 17.58
C ALA A 24 11.04 -19.98 18.70
N GLY A 25 9.89 -19.33 18.86
CA GLY A 25 8.82 -19.79 19.74
C GLY A 25 8.31 -21.17 19.34
N LYS A 26 7.74 -21.91 20.30
CA LYS A 26 7.25 -23.28 20.08
C LYS A 26 6.21 -23.38 18.95
N ASP A 27 5.43 -22.31 18.77
CA ASP A 27 4.36 -22.21 17.77
C ASP A 27 4.72 -21.23 16.63
N ASP A 28 5.98 -20.80 16.53
CA ASP A 28 6.41 -19.89 15.48
C ASP A 28 6.49 -20.62 14.14
N THR A 29 5.80 -20.08 13.14
CA THR A 29 5.98 -20.50 11.76
C THR A 29 7.39 -20.17 11.29
N ASP A 30 7.89 -20.88 10.29
CA ASP A 30 9.21 -20.60 9.69
C ASP A 30 9.38 -19.13 9.28
N SER A 31 8.34 -18.52 8.68
CA SER A 31 8.34 -17.08 8.36
C SER A 31 8.50 -16.17 9.58
N ALA A 32 8.06 -16.59 10.77
CA ALA A 32 8.16 -15.82 11.99
C ALA A 32 9.57 -15.85 12.59
N ALA A 33 10.25 -17.01 12.49
CA ALA A 33 11.63 -17.17 12.95
C ALA A 33 12.58 -16.20 12.23
N TRP A 34 12.31 -15.90 10.97
CA TRP A 34 13.10 -14.98 10.14
C TRP A 34 12.81 -13.49 10.36
N ALA A 35 11.71 -13.13 11.04
CA ALA A 35 11.26 -11.74 11.11
C ALA A 35 12.25 -10.83 11.85
N MET A 36 12.55 -11.14 13.11
CA MET A 36 13.45 -10.32 13.93
C MET A 36 14.92 -10.43 13.49
N PRO A 37 15.46 -11.63 13.17
CA PRO A 37 16.80 -11.75 12.63
C PRO A 37 17.01 -10.88 11.38
N ALA A 38 16.08 -10.91 10.42
CA ALA A 38 16.21 -10.11 9.20
C ALA A 38 16.24 -8.60 9.47
N PHE A 39 15.44 -8.12 10.43
CA PHE A 39 15.48 -6.73 10.85
C PHE A 39 16.84 -6.35 11.46
N LEU A 40 17.35 -7.15 12.39
CA LEU A 40 18.64 -6.91 13.03
C LEU A 40 19.79 -6.98 12.03
N ALA A 41 19.75 -7.88 11.06
CA ALA A 41 20.78 -7.98 10.04
C ALA A 41 20.90 -6.70 9.21
N LEU A 42 19.81 -5.99 8.97
CA LEU A 42 19.84 -4.71 8.26
C LEU A 42 20.15 -3.52 9.18
N ALA A 43 19.72 -3.56 10.45
CA ALA A 43 19.87 -2.47 11.40
C ALA A 43 21.25 -2.40 12.06
N LEU A 44 21.80 -3.55 12.50
CA LEU A 44 23.07 -3.60 13.23
C LEU A 44 24.22 -2.95 12.46
N PRO A 45 24.47 -3.26 11.17
CA PRO A 45 25.56 -2.64 10.43
C PRO A 45 25.50 -1.11 10.38
N LEU A 46 24.30 -0.54 10.38
CA LEU A 46 24.10 0.92 10.34
C LEU A 46 24.46 1.60 11.67
N VAL A 47 24.38 0.86 12.79
CA VAL A 47 24.65 1.39 14.13
C VAL A 47 26.09 1.08 14.57
N THR A 48 26.56 -0.13 14.30
CA THR A 48 27.83 -0.65 14.81
C THR A 48 28.95 -0.64 13.79
N GLY A 49 28.64 -0.46 12.50
CA GLY A 49 29.61 -0.62 11.40
C GLY A 49 30.06 -2.06 11.16
N THR A 50 29.41 -3.05 11.79
CA THR A 50 29.79 -4.46 11.65
C THR A 50 29.20 -5.10 10.40
N LYS A 51 29.89 -6.10 9.84
CA LYS A 51 29.29 -6.98 8.84
C LYS A 51 28.45 -8.05 9.53
N VAL A 52 27.31 -8.39 8.95
CA VAL A 52 26.37 -9.35 9.52
C VAL A 52 26.07 -10.46 8.52
N VAL A 53 26.17 -11.69 8.98
CA VAL A 53 25.75 -12.88 8.25
C VAL A 53 24.66 -13.54 9.06
N ILE A 54 23.55 -13.85 8.39
CA ILE A 54 22.44 -14.55 8.99
C ILE A 54 22.30 -15.91 8.33
N SER A 55 22.14 -16.95 9.13
CA SER A 55 21.97 -18.32 8.69
C SER A 55 21.19 -19.09 9.76
N GLU A 56 20.53 -20.17 9.34
CA GLU A 56 19.99 -21.18 10.26
C GLU A 56 21.09 -22.07 10.84
N MET A 57 22.29 -22.06 10.26
CA MET A 57 23.42 -22.81 10.76
C MET A 57 24.05 -22.12 11.98
N LEU A 58 24.40 -22.94 12.98
CA LEU A 58 25.15 -22.50 14.17
C LEU A 58 26.67 -22.44 13.94
N LEU A 59 27.12 -22.81 12.74
CA LEU A 59 28.53 -22.80 12.35
C LEU A 59 28.84 -21.53 11.54
N PRO A 60 29.96 -20.85 11.81
CA PRO A 60 30.34 -19.68 11.04
C PRO A 60 30.65 -20.05 9.59
N LEU A 61 29.92 -19.43 8.66
CA LEU A 61 30.11 -19.63 7.22
C LEU A 61 31.40 -18.99 6.70
N PHE A 62 31.93 -18.01 7.42
CA PHE A 62 33.12 -17.24 7.06
C PHE A 62 34.04 -17.15 8.27
N SER A 63 35.35 -17.13 8.03
CA SER A 63 36.37 -16.98 9.07
C SER A 63 36.62 -15.51 9.40
N SER A 64 36.34 -14.60 8.46
CA SER A 64 36.51 -13.17 8.64
C SER A 64 35.53 -12.34 7.81
N GLY A 65 35.24 -11.12 8.27
CA GLY A 65 34.55 -10.12 7.46
C GLY A 65 35.34 -9.66 6.22
N LYS A 66 36.60 -10.09 6.05
CA LYS A 66 37.38 -9.92 4.81
C LYS A 66 36.99 -10.90 3.71
N ASP A 67 36.29 -11.98 4.05
CA ASP A 67 35.97 -13.08 3.11
C ASP A 67 34.88 -12.69 2.10
N PHE A 68 34.19 -11.58 2.32
CA PHE A 68 33.13 -11.08 1.45
C PHE A 68 33.13 -9.56 1.40
N GLN A 69 32.72 -9.00 0.25
CA GLN A 69 32.72 -7.54 0.05
C GLN A 69 31.49 -6.89 0.68
N GLU A 70 30.40 -7.63 0.80
CA GLU A 70 29.12 -7.15 1.26
C GLU A 70 29.11 -6.86 2.76
N THR A 71 28.06 -6.19 3.20
CA THR A 71 27.85 -5.82 4.59
C THR A 71 26.88 -6.79 5.25
N VAL A 72 25.84 -7.20 4.51
CA VAL A 72 24.83 -8.14 4.99
C VAL A 72 24.72 -9.31 4.03
N ILE A 73 24.71 -10.52 4.57
CA ILE A 73 24.46 -11.76 3.83
C ILE A 73 23.33 -12.53 4.51
N PHE A 74 22.31 -12.84 3.73
CA PHE A 74 21.25 -13.78 4.06
C PHE A 74 21.58 -15.15 3.46
N ASP A 75 21.95 -16.11 4.30
CA ASP A 75 22.15 -17.49 3.91
C ASP A 75 20.83 -18.26 3.98
N ALA A 76 20.39 -18.78 2.83
CA ALA A 76 19.12 -19.50 2.68
C ALA A 76 17.89 -18.87 3.39
N PRO A 77 17.58 -17.57 3.18
CA PRO A 77 16.46 -16.94 3.85
C PRO A 77 15.11 -17.50 3.41
N HIS A 78 14.11 -17.39 4.29
CA HIS A 78 12.72 -17.67 3.94
C HIS A 78 12.27 -16.84 2.71
N LEU A 79 11.49 -17.46 1.82
CA LEU A 79 11.11 -16.93 0.50
C LEU A 79 10.53 -15.50 0.51
N TYR A 80 9.77 -15.12 1.53
CA TYR A 80 9.22 -13.76 1.64
C TYR A 80 10.31 -12.67 1.67
N LEU A 81 11.46 -12.94 2.29
CA LEU A 81 12.58 -12.01 2.33
C LEU A 81 13.19 -11.84 0.94
N ASP A 82 13.28 -12.93 0.18
CA ASP A 82 13.80 -12.89 -1.19
C ASP A 82 12.90 -12.01 -2.09
N ARG A 83 11.57 -12.18 -1.98
CA ARG A 83 10.57 -11.35 -2.67
C ARG A 83 10.68 -9.87 -2.33
N LEU A 84 10.78 -9.54 -1.05
CA LEU A 84 10.83 -8.15 -0.58
C LEU A 84 12.18 -7.50 -0.89
N LEU A 85 13.26 -8.17 -0.51
CA LEU A 85 14.60 -7.60 -0.52
C LEU A 85 15.32 -7.77 -1.85
N LYS A 86 14.77 -8.55 -2.80
CA LYS A 86 15.30 -8.72 -4.17
C LYS A 86 16.83 -8.92 -4.20
N GLY A 87 17.33 -9.78 -3.32
CA GLY A 87 18.76 -10.01 -3.16
C GLY A 87 19.14 -10.47 -1.76
N LYS A 88 20.06 -11.44 -1.71
CA LYS A 88 20.54 -12.07 -0.47
C LYS A 88 21.81 -11.42 0.07
N ARG A 89 22.52 -10.66 -0.74
CA ARG A 89 23.79 -10.00 -0.37
C ARG A 89 23.67 -8.52 -0.61
N MET A 90 24.03 -7.70 0.37
CA MET A 90 23.78 -6.26 0.34
C MET A 90 24.98 -5.45 0.80
N ARG A 91 25.22 -4.34 0.10
CA ARG A 91 26.23 -3.35 0.46
C ARG A 91 25.63 -2.26 1.36
N VAL A 92 26.49 -1.56 2.12
CA VAL A 92 26.09 -0.48 3.06
C VAL A 92 25.11 0.51 2.44
N ASN A 93 25.35 0.95 1.21
CA ASN A 93 24.53 1.96 0.52
C ASN A 93 23.09 1.49 0.23
N GLN A 94 22.83 0.18 0.26
CA GLN A 94 21.50 -0.39 0.04
C GLN A 94 20.74 -0.61 1.37
N LEU A 95 21.44 -0.69 2.50
CA LEU A 95 20.87 -1.14 3.77
C LEU A 95 19.74 -0.24 4.26
N LEU A 96 19.89 1.07 4.17
CA LEU A 96 18.87 2.00 4.66
C LEU A 96 17.55 1.86 3.88
N ALA A 97 17.62 1.73 2.55
CA ALA A 97 16.43 1.53 1.72
C ALA A 97 15.75 0.18 2.02
N ARG A 98 16.54 -0.89 2.17
CA ARG A 98 16.06 -2.23 2.49
C ARG A 98 15.45 -2.32 3.90
N LEU A 99 16.06 -1.65 4.88
CA LEU A 99 15.53 -1.55 6.24
C LEU A 99 14.22 -0.77 6.27
N ARG A 100 14.12 0.34 5.54
CA ARG A 100 12.87 1.11 5.41
C ARG A 100 11.77 0.24 4.81
N LEU A 101 12.04 -0.46 3.72
CA LEU A 101 11.11 -1.42 3.12
C LEU A 101 10.63 -2.45 4.13
N LEU A 102 11.56 -3.16 4.78
CA LEU A 102 11.21 -4.20 5.75
C LEU A 102 10.38 -3.65 6.92
N THR A 103 10.77 -2.49 7.44
CA THR A 103 10.06 -1.81 8.55
C THR A 103 8.64 -1.40 8.13
N SER A 104 8.47 -0.87 6.92
CA SER A 104 7.14 -0.53 6.38
C SER A 104 6.25 -1.76 6.23
N ILE A 105 6.79 -2.88 5.73
CA ILE A 105 6.01 -4.12 5.62
C ILE A 105 5.67 -4.70 7.00
N TYR A 106 6.59 -4.62 7.97
CA TYR A 106 6.34 -5.08 9.33
C TYR A 106 5.25 -4.25 10.00
N ARG A 107 5.25 -2.94 9.76
CA ARG A 107 4.17 -2.06 10.20
C ARG A 107 2.83 -2.49 9.60
N VAL A 108 2.75 -2.66 8.28
CA VAL A 108 1.53 -3.15 7.61
C VAL A 108 1.03 -4.46 8.22
N ASN A 109 1.94 -5.38 8.54
CA ASN A 109 1.62 -6.63 9.21
C ASN A 109 1.05 -6.41 10.63
N ILE A 110 1.71 -5.59 11.43
CA ILE A 110 1.29 -5.27 12.80
C ILE A 110 -0.08 -4.59 12.79
N ASP A 111 -0.23 -3.55 11.98
CA ASP A 111 -1.47 -2.78 11.89
C ASP A 111 -2.65 -3.69 11.49
N THR A 112 -2.42 -4.67 10.60
CA THR A 112 -3.48 -5.55 10.08
C THR A 112 -3.78 -6.78 10.95
N TYR A 113 -2.75 -7.41 11.51
CA TYR A 113 -2.83 -8.77 12.05
C TYR A 113 -2.43 -8.87 13.52
N ALA A 114 -1.93 -7.81 14.16
CA ALA A 114 -1.58 -7.89 15.56
C ALA A 114 -2.79 -8.26 16.43
N LYS A 115 -2.58 -9.16 17.38
CA LYS A 115 -3.59 -9.57 18.36
C LYS A 115 -3.06 -9.26 19.74
N GLN A 116 -3.85 -8.54 20.54
CA GLN A 116 -3.47 -8.15 21.91
C GLN A 116 -2.08 -7.46 21.98
N GLY A 117 -1.77 -6.62 20.98
CA GLY A 117 -0.48 -5.94 20.87
C GLY A 117 0.70 -6.81 20.44
N LYS A 118 0.49 -8.11 20.15
CA LYS A 118 1.55 -9.00 19.66
C LYS A 118 1.47 -9.17 18.15
N PRO A 119 2.61 -9.06 17.43
CA PRO A 119 2.65 -9.26 15.98
C PRO A 119 2.40 -10.73 15.59
N GLU A 120 1.54 -10.97 14.61
CA GLU A 120 1.40 -12.28 13.95
C GLU A 120 2.28 -12.34 12.69
N TRP A 121 3.55 -12.77 12.82
CA TRP A 121 4.52 -12.75 11.72
C TRP A 121 4.25 -13.77 10.59
N LYS A 122 3.41 -14.77 10.83
CA LYS A 122 3.01 -15.78 9.83
C LYS A 122 2.40 -15.20 8.54
N HIS A 123 1.90 -13.97 8.60
CA HIS A 123 1.25 -13.31 7.46
C HIS A 123 2.22 -12.56 6.53
N LEU A 124 3.50 -12.42 6.90
CA LEU A 124 4.51 -11.74 6.07
C LEU A 124 4.64 -12.37 4.67
N SER A 125 4.55 -13.69 4.59
CA SER A 125 4.61 -14.43 3.31
C SER A 125 3.47 -14.09 2.36
N ALA A 126 2.26 -13.88 2.90
CA ALA A 126 1.10 -13.47 2.12
C ALA A 126 1.25 -12.02 1.66
N ILE A 127 1.64 -11.12 2.55
CA ILE A 127 1.87 -9.70 2.23
C ILE A 127 2.92 -9.55 1.13
N ALA A 128 4.06 -10.25 1.26
CA ALA A 128 5.12 -10.19 0.26
C ALA A 128 4.66 -10.66 -1.13
N ARG A 129 3.90 -11.76 -1.19
CA ARG A 129 3.35 -12.29 -2.45
C ARG A 129 2.34 -11.32 -3.07
N ASP A 130 1.46 -10.76 -2.25
CA ASP A 130 0.41 -9.87 -2.72
C ASP A 130 1.03 -8.57 -3.28
N LEU A 131 2.01 -7.98 -2.58
CA LEU A 131 2.71 -6.78 -3.05
C LEU A 131 3.61 -7.03 -4.28
N GLU A 132 4.18 -8.23 -4.42
CA GLU A 132 4.89 -8.65 -5.63
C GLU A 132 3.93 -8.75 -6.83
N THR A 133 2.70 -9.19 -6.58
CA THR A 133 1.66 -9.31 -7.62
C THR A 133 1.14 -7.94 -8.05
N ASP A 134 0.83 -7.08 -7.08
CA ASP A 134 0.34 -5.72 -7.31
C ASP A 134 0.50 -4.85 -6.05
N PRO A 135 1.25 -3.74 -6.12
CA PRO A 135 1.40 -2.82 -5.00
C PRO A 135 0.08 -2.29 -4.43
N LEU A 136 -1.01 -2.24 -5.20
CA LEU A 136 -2.32 -1.76 -4.75
C LEU A 136 -2.92 -2.61 -3.62
N TYR A 137 -2.46 -3.84 -3.43
CA TYR A 137 -2.84 -4.65 -2.26
C TYR A 137 -2.57 -3.95 -0.93
N LEU A 138 -1.61 -3.02 -0.89
CA LEU A 138 -1.32 -2.20 0.28
C LEU A 138 -2.58 -1.50 0.83
N PHE A 139 -3.46 -0.99 -0.03
CA PHE A 139 -4.69 -0.32 0.41
C PHE A 139 -5.79 -1.28 0.83
N SER A 140 -5.79 -2.51 0.32
CA SER A 140 -6.66 -3.56 0.85
C SER A 140 -6.27 -3.97 2.27
N TYR A 141 -4.97 -3.91 2.60
CA TYR A 141 -4.50 -4.09 3.99
C TYR A 141 -4.94 -2.95 4.90
N LEU A 142 -4.81 -1.69 4.45
CA LEU A 142 -5.32 -0.52 5.17
C LEU A 142 -6.82 -0.67 5.48
N ARG A 143 -7.62 -1.03 4.47
CA ARG A 143 -9.06 -1.21 4.65
C ARG A 143 -9.42 -2.32 5.63
N LYS A 144 -8.66 -3.42 5.63
CA LYS A 144 -8.87 -4.56 6.53
C LYS A 144 -8.69 -4.20 8.02
N GLN A 145 -7.97 -3.12 8.32
CA GLN A 145 -7.73 -2.65 9.68
C GLN A 145 -8.95 -1.97 10.28
N GLN A 146 -9.75 -1.30 9.43
CA GLN A 146 -10.89 -0.51 9.86
C GLN A 146 -12.17 -1.34 10.04
N ARG A 147 -12.08 -2.48 10.73
CA ARG A 147 -13.22 -3.40 10.92
C ARG A 147 -14.37 -2.70 11.67
N GLY A 148 -15.33 -2.16 10.92
CA GLY A 148 -16.52 -1.48 11.43
C GLY A 148 -16.59 0.04 11.19
N GLY A 149 -15.55 0.65 10.62
CA GLY A 149 -15.57 2.05 10.21
C GLY A 149 -15.97 2.22 8.75
N ASP A 150 -16.84 3.19 8.46
CA ASP A 150 -17.33 3.49 7.10
C ASP A 150 -16.33 4.31 6.24
N SER A 151 -15.21 4.78 6.83
CA SER A 151 -14.25 5.68 6.18
C SER A 151 -12.81 5.49 6.66
N LEU A 152 -11.86 5.60 5.72
CA LEU A 152 -10.43 5.65 6.01
C LEU A 152 -10.04 6.87 6.87
N TYR A 153 -9.14 6.67 7.83
CA TYR A 153 -8.56 7.76 8.61
C TYR A 153 -7.45 8.45 7.80
N ALA A 154 -7.55 9.78 7.65
CA ALA A 154 -6.62 10.56 6.82
C ALA A 154 -5.14 10.36 7.18
N ARG A 155 -4.83 10.27 8.49
CA ARG A 155 -3.47 10.03 8.98
C ARG A 155 -2.91 8.67 8.52
N GLU A 156 -3.71 7.61 8.57
CA GLU A 156 -3.26 6.29 8.12
C GLU A 156 -3.13 6.26 6.60
N VAL A 157 -4.05 6.90 5.89
CA VAL A 157 -3.97 7.07 4.42
C VAL A 157 -2.65 7.73 4.00
N GLU A 158 -2.23 8.80 4.68
CA GLU A 158 -0.96 9.49 4.37
C GLU A 158 0.26 8.57 4.52
N ILE A 159 0.27 7.75 5.57
CA ILE A 159 1.35 6.79 5.81
C ILE A 159 1.37 5.71 4.73
N TYR A 160 0.21 5.17 4.35
CA TYR A 160 0.12 4.13 3.34
C TYR A 160 0.44 4.67 1.94
N LEU A 161 0.06 5.90 1.63
CA LEU A 161 0.48 6.60 0.41
C LEU A 161 2.00 6.83 0.38
N HIS A 162 2.61 7.19 1.50
CA HIS A 162 4.06 7.30 1.61
C HIS A 162 4.75 5.96 1.33
N ILE A 163 4.26 4.86 1.93
CA ILE A 163 4.79 3.52 1.68
C ILE A 163 4.65 3.18 0.19
N TYR A 164 3.48 3.38 -0.40
CA TYR A 164 3.22 3.08 -1.81
C TYR A 164 4.16 3.84 -2.75
N LYS A 165 4.25 5.16 -2.61
CA LYS A 165 4.97 6.04 -3.55
C LYS A 165 6.48 6.10 -3.31
N LYS A 166 6.93 6.04 -2.05
CA LYS A 166 8.33 6.30 -1.67
C LYS A 166 9.10 5.05 -1.25
N VAL A 167 8.41 4.02 -0.77
CA VAL A 167 9.05 2.79 -0.30
C VAL A 167 8.94 1.67 -1.34
N LEU A 168 7.75 1.51 -1.94
CA LEU A 168 7.53 0.57 -3.05
C LEU A 168 7.87 1.19 -4.42
N GLU A 169 8.05 2.51 -4.48
CA GLU A 169 8.30 3.26 -5.72
C GLU A 169 7.26 2.94 -6.82
N ALA A 170 6.02 2.67 -6.40
CA ALA A 170 4.95 2.27 -7.29
C ALA A 170 4.23 3.48 -7.89
N ASP A 171 3.83 3.36 -9.15
CA ASP A 171 3.06 4.40 -9.83
C ASP A 171 1.60 4.39 -9.39
N MET A 172 1.08 5.57 -9.06
CA MET A 172 -0.29 5.82 -8.62
C MET A 172 -1.10 6.64 -9.62
N SER A 173 -0.49 7.07 -10.73
CA SER A 173 -1.07 7.96 -11.75
C SER A 173 -2.49 7.52 -12.17
N ARG A 174 -2.67 6.25 -12.50
CA ARG A 174 -3.98 5.68 -12.92
C ARG A 174 -5.08 5.84 -11.86
N VAL A 175 -4.73 5.68 -10.58
CA VAL A 175 -5.67 5.86 -9.48
C VAL A 175 -5.99 7.35 -9.30
N GLU A 176 -4.98 8.21 -9.37
CA GLU A 176 -5.11 9.66 -9.27
C GLU A 176 -5.98 10.23 -10.39
N HIS A 177 -5.67 9.90 -11.65
CA HIS A 177 -6.46 10.31 -12.82
C HIS A 177 -7.92 9.86 -12.71
N CYS A 178 -8.17 8.65 -12.23
CA CYS A 178 -9.52 8.14 -12.03
C CYS A 178 -10.28 8.98 -10.99
N VAL A 179 -9.64 9.24 -9.84
CA VAL A 179 -10.22 10.04 -8.76
C VAL A 179 -10.45 11.48 -9.18
N GLU A 180 -9.44 12.13 -9.77
CA GLU A 180 -9.53 13.48 -10.31
C GLU A 180 -10.59 13.61 -11.40
N GLY A 181 -10.76 12.57 -12.23
CA GLY A 181 -11.77 12.50 -13.28
C GLY A 181 -13.18 12.62 -12.72
N TYR A 182 -13.60 11.71 -11.84
CA TYR A 182 -14.96 11.80 -11.28
C TYR A 182 -15.14 12.96 -10.30
N ALA A 183 -14.05 13.39 -9.67
CA ALA A 183 -14.01 14.55 -8.78
C ALA A 183 -14.40 15.87 -9.46
N LYS A 184 -14.40 15.95 -10.80
CA LYS A 184 -14.82 17.17 -11.53
C LYS A 184 -16.33 17.38 -11.51
N PHE A 185 -17.12 16.31 -11.43
CA PHE A 185 -18.58 16.38 -11.48
C PHE A 185 -19.29 15.86 -10.21
N TYR A 186 -18.58 15.12 -9.35
CA TYR A 186 -19.17 14.49 -8.18
C TYR A 186 -18.26 14.53 -6.94
N ARG A 187 -18.89 14.68 -5.77
CA ARG A 187 -18.27 14.49 -4.46
C ARG A 187 -19.03 13.42 -3.68
N GLY A 188 -18.32 12.42 -3.20
CA GLY A 188 -18.85 11.47 -2.24
C GLY A 188 -18.96 12.09 -0.85
N ASN A 189 -19.85 11.53 -0.04
CA ASN A 189 -19.89 11.80 1.40
C ASN A 189 -18.70 11.11 2.11
N TYR A 190 -18.72 11.04 3.44
CA TYR A 190 -17.68 10.36 4.22
C TYR A 190 -17.63 8.83 4.01
N GLN A 191 -18.70 8.21 3.52
CA GLN A 191 -18.78 6.75 3.40
C GLN A 191 -18.11 6.22 2.12
N SER A 192 -17.31 5.15 2.24
CA SER A 192 -16.59 4.54 1.11
C SER A 192 -17.49 4.26 -0.11
N HIS A 193 -18.69 3.74 0.14
CA HIS A 193 -19.60 3.34 -0.94
C HIS A 193 -20.12 4.54 -1.75
N SER A 194 -20.19 5.73 -1.14
CA SER A 194 -20.55 6.97 -1.81
C SER A 194 -19.37 7.52 -2.60
N ILE A 195 -18.15 7.50 -2.03
CA ILE A 195 -16.91 7.93 -2.71
C ILE A 195 -16.67 7.13 -3.98
N LEU A 196 -16.79 5.80 -3.88
CA LEU A 196 -16.43 4.86 -4.94
C LEU A 196 -17.55 4.61 -5.96
N LYS A 197 -18.68 5.33 -5.85
CA LYS A 197 -19.86 5.03 -6.64
C LYS A 197 -19.66 5.23 -8.15
N PRO A 198 -18.99 6.29 -8.64
CA PRO A 198 -18.68 6.44 -10.07
C PRO A 198 -17.88 5.25 -10.62
N VAL A 199 -16.84 4.83 -9.90
CA VAL A 199 -16.01 3.66 -10.25
C VAL A 199 -16.83 2.37 -10.28
N ASP A 200 -17.72 2.19 -9.30
CA ASP A 200 -18.59 1.01 -9.19
C ASP A 200 -19.57 0.91 -10.38
N ILE A 201 -20.12 2.03 -10.83
CA ILE A 201 -21.04 2.10 -11.99
C ILE A 201 -20.31 1.69 -13.26
N VAL A 202 -19.18 2.36 -13.57
CA VAL A 202 -18.41 2.08 -14.79
C VAL A 202 -17.94 0.62 -14.82
N ALA A 203 -17.37 0.13 -13.72
CA ALA A 203 -16.89 -1.24 -13.66
C ALA A 203 -18.03 -2.26 -13.85
N LYS A 204 -19.19 -2.05 -13.22
CA LYS A 204 -20.35 -2.95 -13.37
C LYS A 204 -20.90 -2.96 -14.80
N ALA A 205 -20.99 -1.81 -15.44
CA ALA A 205 -21.44 -1.70 -16.82
C ALA A 205 -20.50 -2.48 -17.77
N ILE A 206 -19.18 -2.34 -17.62
CA ILE A 206 -18.21 -3.13 -18.40
C ILE A 206 -18.33 -4.64 -18.11
N ILE A 207 -18.46 -5.01 -16.84
CA ILE A 207 -18.51 -6.40 -16.40
C ILE A 207 -19.78 -7.12 -16.91
N ASN A 208 -20.91 -6.42 -16.96
CA ASN A 208 -22.22 -6.98 -17.27
C ASN A 208 -22.63 -6.79 -18.74
N SER A 209 -21.90 -5.98 -19.51
CA SER A 209 -22.20 -5.79 -20.93
C SER A 209 -21.97 -7.05 -21.77
N PRO A 210 -22.71 -7.21 -22.90
CA PRO A 210 -22.49 -8.30 -23.83
C PRO A 210 -21.04 -8.38 -24.31
N LEU A 211 -20.53 -9.59 -24.54
CA LEU A 211 -19.12 -9.78 -24.93
C LEU A 211 -18.79 -9.15 -26.29
N ASN A 212 -19.78 -9.07 -27.18
CA ASN A 212 -19.71 -8.57 -28.55
C ASN A 212 -20.28 -7.16 -28.71
N ILE A 213 -20.50 -6.43 -27.61
CA ILE A 213 -20.93 -5.03 -27.70
C ILE A 213 -19.86 -4.20 -28.41
N ASP A 214 -20.30 -3.29 -29.27
CA ASP A 214 -19.40 -2.31 -29.86
C ASP A 214 -18.82 -1.38 -28.77
N VAL A 215 -17.59 -0.92 -28.95
CA VAL A 215 -16.91 -0.10 -27.95
C VAL A 215 -17.64 1.23 -27.75
N ASP A 216 -18.08 1.87 -28.82
CA ASP A 216 -18.78 3.14 -28.70
C ASP A 216 -20.10 2.93 -27.96
N ASP A 217 -20.91 1.94 -28.36
CA ASP A 217 -22.17 1.60 -27.69
C ASP A 217 -22.00 1.35 -26.19
N LEU A 218 -20.92 0.66 -25.79
CA LEU A 218 -20.58 0.45 -24.39
C LEU A 218 -20.29 1.77 -23.66
N LEU A 219 -19.47 2.65 -24.26
CA LEU A 219 -19.15 3.95 -23.67
C LEU A 219 -20.41 4.83 -23.56
N TRP A 220 -21.28 4.83 -24.56
CA TRP A 220 -22.58 5.51 -24.53
C TRP A 220 -23.46 4.99 -23.40
N GLN A 221 -23.56 3.67 -23.23
CA GLN A 221 -24.32 3.07 -22.14
C GLN A 221 -23.78 3.51 -20.76
N ILE A 222 -22.47 3.45 -20.55
CA ILE A 222 -21.83 3.84 -19.28
C ILE A 222 -22.12 5.32 -18.96
N ARG A 223 -21.96 6.21 -19.95
CA ARG A 223 -22.24 7.65 -19.80
C ARG A 223 -23.71 7.86 -19.42
N GLY A 224 -24.64 7.14 -20.05
CA GLY A 224 -26.08 7.17 -19.72
C GLY A 224 -26.38 6.72 -18.29
N GLU A 225 -25.77 5.63 -17.83
CA GLU A 225 -25.93 5.12 -16.46
C GLU A 225 -25.42 6.13 -15.41
N LEU A 226 -24.27 6.77 -15.67
CA LEU A 226 -23.72 7.82 -14.79
C LEU A 226 -24.63 9.05 -14.73
N ARG A 227 -25.13 9.53 -15.87
CA ARG A 227 -26.06 10.68 -15.93
C ARG A 227 -27.32 10.40 -15.12
N SER A 228 -27.96 9.25 -15.36
CA SER A 228 -29.15 8.82 -14.61
C SER A 228 -28.89 8.69 -13.11
N TRP A 229 -27.70 8.25 -12.72
CA TRP A 229 -27.31 8.22 -11.32
C TRP A 229 -27.10 9.62 -10.72
N LEU A 230 -26.47 10.55 -11.43
CA LEU A 230 -26.28 11.93 -10.96
C LEU A 230 -27.61 12.67 -10.82
N ASP A 231 -28.59 12.44 -11.70
CA ASP A 231 -29.95 12.97 -11.53
C ASP A 231 -30.59 12.50 -10.22
N ARG A 232 -30.41 11.23 -9.86
CA ARG A 232 -30.85 10.70 -8.56
C ARG A 232 -30.11 11.35 -7.39
N VAL A 233 -28.82 11.65 -7.52
CA VAL A 233 -28.06 12.39 -6.50
C VAL A 233 -28.62 13.80 -6.32
N ARG A 234 -28.88 14.54 -7.40
CA ARG A 234 -29.49 15.89 -7.35
C ARG A 234 -30.86 15.88 -6.70
N ASN A 235 -31.66 14.86 -7.00
CA ASN A 235 -33.00 14.66 -6.43
C ASN A 235 -32.99 14.06 -5.01
N ARG A 236 -31.82 13.96 -4.37
CA ARG A 236 -31.63 13.40 -3.01
C ARG A 236 -32.11 11.95 -2.86
N GLN A 237 -32.13 11.21 -3.96
CA GLN A 237 -32.47 9.78 -4.00
C GLN A 237 -31.23 8.87 -3.89
N ALA A 238 -30.03 9.46 -3.93
CA ALA A 238 -28.76 8.77 -3.76
C ALA A 238 -27.77 9.63 -2.95
N ALA A 239 -26.83 8.98 -2.27
CA ALA A 239 -25.81 9.65 -1.46
C ALA A 239 -24.77 10.39 -2.32
N GLY A 240 -24.18 11.44 -1.74
CA GLY A 240 -23.17 12.29 -2.38
C GLY A 240 -23.72 13.64 -2.84
N ARG A 241 -22.90 14.39 -3.58
CA ARG A 241 -23.22 15.73 -4.10
C ARG A 241 -22.78 15.85 -5.55
N ALA A 242 -23.73 16.20 -6.42
CA ALA A 242 -23.44 16.65 -7.78
C ALA A 242 -22.93 18.11 -7.75
N LEU A 243 -21.91 18.41 -8.56
CA LEU A 243 -21.28 19.73 -8.58
C LEU A 243 -21.93 20.69 -9.58
N CYS A 244 -22.54 20.17 -10.64
CA CYS A 244 -23.13 20.97 -11.73
C CYS A 244 -24.67 21.00 -11.66
N TRP A 245 -25.24 22.15 -12.05
CA TRP A 245 -26.69 22.41 -12.05
C TRP A 245 -27.10 23.23 -13.29
N GLY A 246 -28.34 23.04 -13.74
CA GLY A 246 -28.90 23.82 -14.85
C GLY A 246 -28.07 23.71 -16.13
N LYS A 247 -27.64 24.85 -16.68
CA LYS A 247 -26.88 24.91 -17.95
C LYS A 247 -25.48 24.29 -17.86
N ASP A 248 -24.91 24.20 -16.65
CA ASP A 248 -23.56 23.65 -16.45
C ASP A 248 -23.52 22.13 -16.62
N ILE A 249 -24.68 21.46 -16.60
CA ILE A 249 -24.77 20.02 -16.85
C ILE A 249 -24.25 19.72 -18.26
N SER A 250 -24.82 20.35 -19.29
CA SER A 250 -24.39 20.11 -20.67
C SER A 250 -23.05 20.76 -21.01
N ALA A 251 -22.70 21.88 -20.38
CA ALA A 251 -21.48 22.61 -20.70
C ALA A 251 -20.21 22.04 -20.02
N VAL A 252 -20.33 21.49 -18.81
CA VAL A 252 -19.18 21.10 -17.97
C VAL A 252 -19.25 19.64 -17.55
N GLU A 253 -20.39 19.21 -17.03
CA GLU A 253 -20.52 17.84 -16.51
C GLU A 253 -20.47 16.79 -17.61
N GLU A 254 -21.20 16.98 -18.71
CA GLU A 254 -21.23 16.01 -19.81
C GLU A 254 -19.83 15.74 -20.39
N PRO A 255 -19.01 16.75 -20.74
CA PRO A 255 -17.62 16.54 -21.13
C PRO A 255 -16.76 15.88 -20.05
N ALA A 256 -16.98 16.22 -18.77
CA ALA A 256 -16.23 15.63 -17.66
C ALA A 256 -16.57 14.13 -17.45
N ILE A 257 -17.84 13.76 -17.60
CA ILE A 257 -18.28 12.35 -17.58
C ILE A 257 -17.64 11.60 -18.75
N GLU A 258 -17.70 12.15 -19.95
CA GLU A 258 -17.06 11.54 -21.13
C GLU A 258 -15.57 11.32 -20.91
N GLN A 259 -14.83 12.34 -20.47
CA GLN A 259 -13.41 12.22 -20.18
C GLN A 259 -13.11 11.17 -19.11
N PHE A 260 -13.92 11.12 -18.04
CA PHE A 260 -13.76 10.13 -16.97
C PHE A 260 -14.00 8.71 -17.48
N VAL A 261 -15.07 8.49 -18.25
CA VAL A 261 -15.42 7.17 -18.80
C VAL A 261 -14.33 6.70 -19.76
N ASP A 262 -13.85 7.57 -20.64
CA ASP A 262 -12.79 7.25 -21.59
C ASP A 262 -11.46 6.93 -20.88
N CYS A 263 -11.10 7.72 -19.87
CA CYS A 263 -9.93 7.49 -19.04
C CYS A 263 -10.02 6.14 -18.31
N PHE A 264 -11.14 5.86 -17.64
CA PHE A 264 -11.35 4.59 -16.97
C PHE A 264 -11.26 3.41 -17.94
N TYR A 265 -11.92 3.52 -19.09
CA TYR A 265 -11.92 2.46 -20.09
C TYR A 265 -10.49 2.19 -20.62
N LYS A 266 -9.74 3.23 -20.96
CA LYS A 266 -8.37 3.09 -21.50
C LYS A 266 -7.36 2.66 -20.44
N GLU A 267 -7.24 3.40 -19.34
CA GLU A 267 -6.18 3.19 -18.35
C GLU A 267 -6.48 2.04 -17.38
N VAL A 268 -7.75 1.85 -17.00
CA VAL A 268 -8.12 0.84 -16.00
C VAL A 268 -8.53 -0.47 -16.66
N PHE A 269 -9.41 -0.41 -17.67
CA PHE A 269 -9.91 -1.63 -18.31
C PHE A 269 -8.94 -2.18 -19.36
N LEU A 270 -8.56 -1.40 -20.37
CA LEU A 270 -7.69 -1.89 -21.45
C LEU A 270 -6.25 -2.12 -21.00
N ASP A 271 -5.64 -1.17 -20.28
CA ASP A 271 -4.25 -1.30 -19.83
C ASP A 271 -4.14 -2.18 -18.58
N TYR A 272 -4.66 -1.71 -17.43
CA TYR A 272 -4.48 -2.43 -16.16
C TYR A 272 -5.20 -3.79 -16.08
N CYS A 273 -6.35 -3.95 -16.73
CA CYS A 273 -7.07 -5.22 -16.77
C CYS A 273 -6.94 -5.95 -18.12
N GLN A 274 -6.08 -5.47 -19.03
CA GLN A 274 -5.78 -6.11 -20.32
C GLN A 274 -7.03 -6.33 -21.21
N GLY A 275 -8.07 -5.51 -21.02
CA GLY A 275 -9.36 -5.67 -21.68
C GLY A 275 -10.16 -6.89 -21.23
N GLU A 276 -9.71 -7.60 -20.18
CA GLU A 276 -10.36 -8.81 -19.68
C GLU A 276 -11.33 -8.49 -18.53
N ARG A 277 -12.61 -8.78 -18.75
CA ARG A 277 -13.65 -8.64 -17.71
C ARG A 277 -13.36 -9.50 -16.47
N GLY A 278 -12.71 -10.66 -16.65
CA GLY A 278 -12.30 -11.53 -15.55
C GLY A 278 -11.24 -10.87 -14.67
N LEU A 279 -10.22 -10.26 -15.28
CA LEU A 279 -9.22 -9.48 -14.55
C LEU A 279 -9.85 -8.28 -13.86
N LEU A 280 -10.75 -7.54 -14.52
CA LEU A 280 -11.48 -6.43 -13.91
C LEU A 280 -12.27 -6.89 -12.68
N ARG A 281 -13.03 -7.99 -12.76
CA ARG A 281 -13.73 -8.58 -11.59
C ARG A 281 -12.79 -8.89 -10.43
N SER A 282 -11.60 -9.42 -10.71
CA SER A 282 -10.64 -9.82 -9.68
C SER A 282 -9.84 -8.64 -9.08
N ARG A 283 -9.64 -7.56 -9.85
CA ARG A 283 -8.79 -6.41 -9.49
C ARG A 283 -9.58 -5.20 -8.99
N ILE A 284 -10.86 -5.09 -9.33
CA ILE A 284 -11.64 -3.86 -9.07
C ILE A 284 -11.70 -3.47 -7.60
N ASN A 285 -11.78 -4.42 -6.66
CA ASN A 285 -11.81 -4.07 -5.23
C ASN A 285 -10.49 -3.45 -4.77
N ARG A 286 -9.35 -3.97 -5.24
CA ARG A 286 -8.02 -3.37 -4.96
C ARG A 286 -7.91 -1.97 -5.55
N PHE A 287 -8.36 -1.81 -6.79
CA PHE A 287 -8.36 -0.51 -7.46
C PHE A 287 -9.24 0.49 -6.69
N LYS A 288 -10.44 0.08 -6.27
CA LYS A 288 -11.34 0.88 -5.44
C LYS A 288 -10.72 1.27 -4.10
N ASP A 289 -10.02 0.36 -3.42
CA ASP A 289 -9.32 0.67 -2.16
C ASP A 289 -8.25 1.76 -2.37
N GLY A 290 -7.52 1.71 -3.49
CA GLY A 290 -6.60 2.77 -3.89
C GLY A 290 -7.29 4.10 -4.17
N CYS A 291 -8.41 4.09 -4.92
CA CYS A 291 -9.19 5.29 -5.20
C CYS A 291 -9.73 5.94 -3.92
N GLU A 292 -10.17 5.14 -2.95
CA GLU A 292 -10.67 5.63 -1.67
C GLU A 292 -9.55 6.35 -0.90
N ALA A 293 -8.38 5.72 -0.77
CA ALA A 293 -7.23 6.32 -0.12
C ALA A 293 -6.81 7.64 -0.81
N CYS A 294 -6.73 7.64 -2.14
CA CYS A 294 -6.43 8.84 -2.92
C CYS A 294 -7.48 9.96 -2.69
N TYR A 295 -8.77 9.63 -2.75
CA TYR A 295 -9.83 10.61 -2.53
C TYR A 295 -9.80 11.22 -1.13
N VAL A 296 -9.63 10.39 -0.09
CA VAL A 296 -9.52 10.84 1.31
C VAL A 296 -8.34 11.79 1.49
N HIS A 297 -7.19 11.45 0.90
CA HIS A 297 -5.99 12.28 0.95
C HIS A 297 -6.19 13.67 0.33
N HIS A 298 -6.85 13.74 -0.84
CA HIS A 298 -6.97 15.01 -1.58
C HIS A 298 -8.17 15.86 -1.19
N TYR A 299 -9.30 15.25 -0.83
CA TYR A 299 -10.58 15.96 -0.73
C TYR A 299 -11.17 15.99 0.68
N GLN A 300 -10.97 14.97 1.51
CA GLN A 300 -11.45 15.04 2.90
C GLN A 300 -10.54 15.93 3.75
N ARG A 301 -9.22 15.88 3.53
CA ARG A 301 -8.26 16.73 4.21
C ARG A 301 -8.46 18.22 3.90
N LYS A 302 -8.68 18.58 2.63
CA LYS A 302 -8.97 19.97 2.25
C LYS A 302 -10.20 20.53 2.95
N SER A 303 -11.28 19.76 3.04
CA SER A 303 -12.48 20.20 3.76
C SER A 303 -12.28 20.37 5.28
N GLN A 304 -11.36 19.64 5.89
CA GLN A 304 -11.00 19.81 7.31
C GLN A 304 -10.09 21.03 7.50
N ASP A 305 -9.09 21.21 6.63
CA ASP A 305 -8.17 22.36 6.66
C ASP A 305 -8.91 23.69 6.40
N ASP A 306 -9.87 23.71 5.46
CA ASP A 306 -10.71 24.88 5.16
C ASP A 306 -11.65 25.22 6.34
N GLN A 307 -12.21 24.21 7.01
CA GLN A 307 -13.08 24.40 8.19
C GLN A 307 -12.31 24.86 9.43
N GLU A 308 -11.07 24.39 9.62
CA GLU A 308 -10.21 24.84 10.72
C GLU A 308 -9.74 26.28 10.53
N GLN A 309 -9.47 26.71 9.29
CA GLN A 309 -9.14 28.10 8.97
C GLN A 309 -10.34 29.05 9.16
N ASP A 310 -11.54 28.66 8.71
CA ASP A 310 -12.74 29.47 8.91
C ASP A 310 -13.10 29.62 10.41
N ASN A 311 -12.99 28.54 11.20
CA ASN A 311 -13.23 28.60 12.65
C ASN A 311 -12.16 29.45 13.39
N GLN A 312 -10.90 29.42 12.94
CA GLN A 312 -9.85 30.28 13.53
C GLN A 312 -10.08 31.76 13.18
N LEU A 313 -10.60 32.07 12.00
CA LEU A 313 -10.96 33.42 11.60
C LEU A 313 -12.19 33.93 12.39
N GLU A 314 -13.19 33.08 12.65
CA GLU A 314 -14.34 33.45 13.48
C GLU A 314 -13.97 33.69 14.96
N LEU A 315 -13.00 32.94 15.50
CA LEU A 315 -12.49 33.14 16.87
C LEU A 315 -11.58 34.36 17.05
N VAL A 316 -11.02 34.90 15.96
CA VAL A 316 -10.20 36.14 15.98
C VAL A 316 -11.07 37.40 15.81
N VAL A 317 -12.33 37.24 15.38
CA VAL A 317 -13.30 38.33 15.17
C VAL A 317 -14.24 38.53 16.38
N GLN A 318 -14.17 37.66 17.40
CA GLN A 318 -14.84 37.83 18.71
C GLN A 318 -13.89 38.37 19.77
#